data_AF-A0AAJ1UKW6-F1
#
_entry.id   AF-A0AAJ1UKW6-F1
#
_cell.length_a   1.000
_cell.length_b   1.000
_cell.length_c   1.000
_cell.angle_alpha   90.00
_cell.angle_beta   90.00
_cell.angle_gamma   90.00
#
_symmetry.space_group_name_H-M   'P 1'
#
loop_
_entity.id
_entity.type
_entity.pdbx_description
1 polymer ?
#
loop_
_entity_poly.entity_id
_entity_poly.type
_entity_poly.pdbx_seq_one_letter_code
_entity_poly.pdbx_strand_id
1 'polypeptide(L)'
;LNIDGSVLILEQRGEFVVGDGAGSYGTVNVLAGGKLGDGSPHFNGNNINTLSRGKLTVGRDGGNGTINIDGTSATSRADAALALFSKGLVIGNGQGSTGAVNMLSTGKVHSYINYDIGQSYPSYGTRADLDTRVGVDGGVGSITVSGAGAVWYQSGILDSYLGSGSETVTSDAATLRIGESGTGQLTIAEDGVVRIGTATFNSEY
;
A
#
# COMPACT_ATOMS: atom_id res chain seq x y z
N LEU A 1 -9.96 2.38 -12.96
CA LEU A 1 -8.84 3.33 -13.22
C LEU A 1 -7.66 2.53 -13.75
N ASN A 2 -7.04 2.94 -14.84
CA ASN A 2 -5.84 2.32 -15.38
C ASN A 2 -4.69 3.34 -15.34
N ILE A 3 -3.54 2.91 -14.83
CA ILE A 3 -2.29 3.67 -14.77
C ILE A 3 -1.29 2.89 -15.61
N ASP A 4 -1.05 3.36 -16.83
CA ASP A 4 -0.23 2.71 -17.84
C ASP A 4 0.76 3.75 -18.39
N GLY A 5 2.05 3.44 -18.39
CA GLY A 5 3.12 4.36 -18.79
C GLY A 5 3.14 5.72 -18.06
N SER A 6 2.43 5.86 -16.94
CA SER A 6 2.16 7.13 -16.27
C SER A 6 2.28 7.01 -14.75
N VAL A 7 2.37 8.15 -14.08
CA VAL A 7 2.47 8.23 -12.62
C VAL A 7 1.19 8.87 -12.06
N LEU A 8 0.55 8.19 -11.12
CA LEU A 8 -0.48 8.79 -10.26
C LEU A 8 0.05 8.88 -8.83
N ILE A 9 0.20 10.11 -8.36
CA ILE A 9 0.48 10.40 -6.96
C ILE A 9 -0.81 10.87 -6.31
N LEU A 10 -1.23 10.16 -5.25
CA LEU A 10 -2.37 10.51 -4.44
C LEU A 10 -1.94 11.61 -3.46
N GLU A 11 -1.94 12.86 -3.94
CA GLU A 11 -1.63 14.04 -3.13
C GLU A 11 -2.84 14.47 -2.30
N GLN A 12 -2.64 14.73 -1.00
CA GLN A 12 -3.50 15.48 -0.06
C GLN A 12 -5.01 15.13 0.02
N ARG A 13 -5.50 14.10 -0.65
CA ARG A 13 -6.92 13.75 -0.73
C ARG A 13 -7.29 12.65 0.26
N GLY A 14 -7.37 12.97 1.54
CA GLY A 14 -7.95 12.08 2.57
C GLY A 14 -7.52 10.60 2.45
N GLU A 15 -8.42 9.68 2.77
CA GLU A 15 -8.29 8.26 2.47
C GLU A 15 -8.55 8.01 0.98
N PHE A 16 -7.67 7.28 0.30
CA PHE A 16 -7.95 6.80 -1.05
C PHE A 16 -8.60 5.42 -0.97
N VAL A 17 -9.85 5.33 -1.43
CA VAL A 17 -10.65 4.11 -1.30
C VAL A 17 -11.00 3.55 -2.67
N VAL A 18 -10.73 2.26 -2.85
CA VAL A 18 -11.13 1.49 -4.03
C VAL A 18 -12.29 0.60 -3.62
N GLY A 19 -13.50 0.91 -4.10
CA GLY A 19 -14.73 0.17 -3.75
C GLY A 19 -15.24 0.55 -2.36
N ASP A 20 -15.92 1.70 -2.26
CA ASP A 20 -16.48 2.25 -1.02
C ASP A 20 -18.00 2.09 -0.96
N GLY A 21 -18.51 1.45 0.09
CA GLY A 21 -19.94 1.31 0.37
C GLY A 21 -20.58 0.06 -0.26
N ALA A 22 -21.68 -0.38 0.35
CA ALA A 22 -22.40 -1.57 -0.06
C ALA A 22 -22.80 -1.55 -1.54
N GLY A 23 -22.43 -2.60 -2.27
CA GLY A 23 -22.73 -2.75 -3.70
C GLY A 23 -21.83 -1.95 -4.64
N SER A 24 -20.86 -1.19 -4.11
CA SER A 24 -19.87 -0.48 -4.93
C SER A 24 -18.78 -1.43 -5.41
N TYR A 25 -18.30 -1.19 -6.64
CA TYR A 25 -17.19 -1.92 -7.24
C TYR A 25 -16.12 -0.92 -7.71
N GLY A 26 -14.89 -1.14 -7.28
CA GLY A 26 -13.73 -0.34 -7.67
C GLY A 26 -12.61 -1.22 -8.18
N THR A 27 -11.98 -0.80 -9.28
CA THR A 27 -10.77 -1.45 -9.79
C THR A 27 -9.72 -0.42 -10.18
N VAL A 28 -8.50 -0.61 -9.70
CA VAL A 28 -7.30 0.11 -10.14
C VAL A 28 -6.34 -0.90 -10.76
N ASN A 29 -5.89 -0.62 -11.97
CA ASN A 29 -4.83 -1.39 -12.62
C ASN A 29 -3.60 -0.49 -12.76
N VAL A 30 -2.47 -0.94 -12.22
CA VAL A 30 -1.14 -0.39 -12.45
C VAL A 30 -0.45 -1.34 -13.42
N LEU A 31 -0.31 -0.93 -14.67
CA LEU A 31 0.24 -1.74 -15.75
C LEU A 31 1.72 -1.42 -15.96
N ALA A 32 2.35 -2.08 -16.93
CA ALA A 32 3.74 -1.82 -17.29
C ALA A 32 4.00 -0.31 -17.51
N GLY A 33 5.13 0.19 -17.00
CA GLY A 33 5.49 1.61 -16.95
C GLY A 33 4.71 2.40 -15.89
N GLY A 34 3.48 1.99 -15.54
CA GLY A 34 2.60 2.61 -14.57
C GLY A 34 3.16 2.64 -13.15
N LYS A 35 2.92 3.74 -12.45
CA LYS A 35 3.34 3.98 -11.07
C LYS A 35 2.19 4.55 -10.25
N LEU A 36 1.85 3.90 -9.14
CA LEU A 36 0.90 4.40 -8.14
C LEU A 36 1.68 4.74 -6.87
N GLY A 37 1.46 5.91 -6.29
CA GLY A 37 2.03 6.25 -4.99
C GLY A 37 1.06 7.06 -4.16
N ASP A 38 1.09 6.90 -2.84
CA ASP A 38 0.63 7.94 -1.96
C ASP A 38 1.73 8.99 -1.79
N GLY A 39 1.42 10.27 -2.10
CA GLY A 39 2.42 11.33 -1.99
C GLY A 39 2.85 11.55 -0.54
N SER A 40 4.01 12.17 -0.29
CA SER A 40 4.45 12.48 1.08
C SER A 40 3.34 13.19 1.88
N PRO A 41 3.11 12.80 3.14
CA PRO A 41 2.14 13.47 3.98
C PRO A 41 2.56 14.94 4.17
N HIS A 42 1.71 15.87 3.73
CA HIS A 42 1.91 17.29 3.99
C HIS A 42 1.12 17.67 5.24
N PHE A 43 1.81 17.94 6.34
CA PHE A 43 1.20 18.43 7.57
C PHE A 43 1.20 19.95 7.54
N ASN A 44 0.03 20.55 7.29
CA ASN A 44 -0.17 21.97 7.62
C ASN A 44 -0.68 22.05 9.06
N GLY A 45 0.08 22.71 9.94
CA GLY A 45 -0.18 22.81 11.38
C GLY A 45 -1.55 23.37 11.78
N ASN A 46 -2.32 23.92 10.83
CA ASN A 46 -3.65 24.48 11.07
C ASN A 46 -4.83 23.55 10.73
N ASN A 47 -4.61 22.36 10.15
CA ASN A 47 -5.71 21.43 9.83
C ASN A 47 -5.39 19.97 10.16
N ILE A 48 -5.17 19.72 11.44
CA ILE A 48 -4.95 18.41 12.06
C ILE A 48 -6.20 17.49 11.93
N ASN A 49 -7.38 18.02 11.55
CA ASN A 49 -8.60 17.21 11.38
C ASN A 49 -8.75 16.51 10.01
N THR A 50 -7.91 16.82 9.02
CA THR A 50 -7.77 15.95 7.82
C THR A 50 -6.94 14.70 8.10
N LEU A 51 -6.52 14.48 9.36
CA LEU A 51 -5.79 13.32 9.85
C LEU A 51 -6.67 12.09 10.14
N SER A 52 -7.81 11.92 9.45
CA SER A 52 -8.26 10.56 9.13
C SER A 52 -7.30 9.95 8.10
N ARG A 53 -6.05 9.76 8.54
CA ARG A 53 -5.17 8.63 8.23
C ARG A 53 -5.30 8.24 6.77
N GLY A 54 -4.68 9.03 5.88
CA GLY A 54 -4.73 8.86 4.42
C GLY A 54 -4.12 7.54 3.97
N LYS A 55 -4.73 6.45 4.38
CA LYS A 55 -4.45 5.08 4.06
C LYS A 55 -5.03 4.84 2.68
N LEU A 56 -4.45 3.86 2.02
CA LEU A 56 -5.13 3.24 0.93
C LEU A 56 -6.03 2.14 1.49
N THR A 57 -7.32 2.19 1.19
CA THR A 57 -8.28 1.14 1.56
C THR A 57 -8.87 0.49 0.32
N VAL A 58 -8.85 -0.84 0.28
CA VAL A 58 -9.39 -1.63 -0.82
C VAL A 58 -10.57 -2.45 -0.29
N GLY A 59 -11.78 -2.14 -0.75
CA GLY A 59 -13.02 -2.68 -0.21
C GLY A 59 -13.31 -2.10 1.18
N ARG A 60 -14.18 -1.10 1.25
CA ARG A 60 -14.62 -0.46 2.50
C ARG A 60 -16.14 -0.54 2.65
N ASP A 61 -16.63 -0.79 3.86
CA ASP A 61 -18.04 -0.65 4.27
C ASP A 61 -19.04 -1.38 3.34
N GLY A 62 -18.77 -2.64 3.03
CA GLY A 62 -19.58 -3.45 2.11
C GLY A 62 -19.20 -3.34 0.62
N GLY A 63 -18.20 -2.52 0.30
CA GLY A 63 -17.70 -2.34 -1.05
C GLY A 63 -16.71 -3.42 -1.50
N ASN A 64 -16.61 -3.59 -2.82
CA ASN A 64 -15.73 -4.54 -3.49
C ASN A 64 -14.60 -3.79 -4.22
N GLY A 65 -13.39 -3.89 -3.71
CA GLY A 65 -12.21 -3.22 -4.25
C GLY A 65 -11.18 -4.18 -4.81
N THR A 66 -10.53 -3.80 -5.90
CA THR A 66 -9.36 -4.54 -6.42
C THR A 66 -8.30 -3.59 -6.92
N ILE A 67 -7.04 -3.84 -6.52
CA ILE A 67 -5.87 -3.21 -7.13
C ILE A 67 -5.02 -4.31 -7.76
N ASN A 68 -4.76 -4.20 -9.05
CA ASN A 68 -3.83 -5.06 -9.77
C ASN A 68 -2.55 -4.26 -10.07
N ILE A 69 -1.40 -4.82 -9.72
CA ILE A 69 -0.07 -4.33 -10.06
C ILE A 69 0.55 -5.38 -10.97
N ASP A 70 0.42 -5.16 -12.27
CA ASP A 70 0.69 -6.16 -13.30
C ASP A 70 1.83 -5.70 -14.21
N GLY A 71 2.97 -6.37 -14.06
CA GLY A 71 4.17 -6.14 -14.86
C GLY A 71 4.27 -6.99 -16.12
N THR A 72 3.22 -7.71 -16.55
CA THR A 72 3.33 -8.73 -17.62
C THR A 72 3.90 -8.21 -18.94
N SER A 73 3.63 -6.94 -19.28
CA SER A 73 4.18 -6.31 -20.50
C SER A 73 5.49 -5.55 -20.29
N ALA A 74 6.09 -5.61 -19.09
CA ALA A 74 7.33 -4.90 -18.79
C ALA A 74 8.53 -5.59 -19.47
N THR A 75 9.26 -4.84 -20.30
CA THR A 75 10.45 -5.34 -20.99
C THR A 75 11.76 -5.04 -20.25
N SER A 76 11.71 -4.18 -19.22
CA SER A 76 12.86 -3.81 -18.41
C SER A 76 12.45 -3.57 -16.95
N ARG A 77 13.45 -3.44 -16.07
CA ARG A 77 13.21 -3.11 -14.65
C ARG A 77 12.52 -1.75 -14.48
N ALA A 78 12.80 -0.77 -15.34
CA ALA A 78 12.20 0.56 -15.26
C ALA A 78 10.71 0.54 -15.63
N ASP A 79 10.34 -0.39 -16.51
CA ASP A 79 8.97 -0.58 -17.00
C ASP A 79 8.13 -1.47 -16.07
N ALA A 80 8.68 -1.95 -14.96
CA ALA A 80 7.89 -2.70 -14.00
C ALA A 80 6.77 -1.84 -13.42
N ALA A 81 5.56 -2.39 -13.32
CA ALA A 81 4.47 -1.78 -12.58
C ALA A 81 4.87 -1.63 -11.10
N LEU A 82 4.66 -0.45 -10.51
CA LEU A 82 5.05 -0.18 -9.12
C LEU A 82 3.92 0.48 -8.36
N ALA A 83 3.65 0.01 -7.15
CA ALA A 83 2.87 0.76 -6.17
C ALA A 83 3.68 1.05 -4.90
N LEU A 84 3.56 2.28 -4.38
CA LEU A 84 4.14 2.73 -3.12
C LEU A 84 3.00 3.09 -2.16
N PHE A 85 2.96 2.43 -1.01
CA PHE A 85 2.00 2.68 0.06
C PHE A 85 2.79 3.06 1.32
N SER A 86 2.92 4.35 1.56
CA SER A 86 3.72 4.99 2.61
C SER A 86 2.89 5.44 3.82
N LYS A 87 1.55 5.31 3.77
CA LYS A 87 0.63 5.80 4.81
C LYS A 87 -0.20 4.70 5.48
N GLY A 88 0.10 3.45 5.17
CA GLY A 88 -0.66 2.27 5.61
C GLY A 88 -1.63 1.78 4.55
N LEU A 89 -1.95 0.49 4.64
CA LEU A 89 -2.75 -0.25 3.66
C LEU A 89 -3.79 -1.10 4.39
N VAL A 90 -5.07 -0.93 4.05
CA VAL A 90 -6.15 -1.74 4.61
C VAL A 90 -6.91 -2.43 3.48
N ILE A 91 -7.15 -3.73 3.60
CA ILE A 91 -7.77 -4.54 2.54
C ILE A 91 -8.90 -5.35 3.15
N GLY A 92 -10.12 -5.18 2.63
CA GLY A 92 -11.33 -5.78 3.17
C GLY A 92 -11.64 -5.22 4.55
N ASN A 93 -12.12 -3.98 4.60
CA ASN A 93 -12.45 -3.25 5.82
C ASN A 93 -13.97 -3.11 5.99
N GLY A 94 -14.51 -3.73 7.04
CA GLY A 94 -15.92 -3.62 7.40
C GLY A 94 -16.77 -4.78 6.87
N GLN A 95 -17.90 -5.02 7.52
CA GLN A 95 -18.77 -6.15 7.23
C GLN A 95 -19.23 -6.16 5.77
N GLY A 96 -19.13 -7.32 5.12
CA GLY A 96 -19.54 -7.52 3.72
C GLY A 96 -18.61 -6.89 2.69
N SER A 97 -17.53 -6.22 3.10
CA SER A 97 -16.52 -5.71 2.18
C SER A 97 -15.64 -6.84 1.65
N THR A 98 -15.21 -6.71 0.40
CA THR A 98 -14.17 -7.56 -0.20
C THR A 98 -13.08 -6.70 -0.80
N GLY A 99 -11.84 -6.87 -0.35
CA GLY A 99 -10.68 -6.17 -0.89
C GLY A 99 -9.65 -7.16 -1.45
N ALA A 100 -9.04 -6.81 -2.58
CA ALA A 100 -7.95 -7.60 -3.16
C ALA A 100 -6.82 -6.70 -3.67
N VAL A 101 -5.57 -7.06 -3.34
CA VAL A 101 -4.37 -6.49 -3.95
C VAL A 101 -3.57 -7.61 -4.62
N ASN A 102 -3.41 -7.53 -5.93
CA ASN A 102 -2.74 -8.55 -6.73
C ASN A 102 -1.45 -7.98 -7.31
N MET A 103 -0.35 -8.67 -7.08
CA MET A 103 0.96 -8.38 -7.63
C MET A 103 1.30 -9.52 -8.60
N LEU A 104 1.35 -9.20 -9.89
CA LEU A 104 1.40 -10.17 -10.97
C LEU A 104 2.63 -9.95 -11.85
N SER A 105 3.25 -11.05 -12.28
CA SER A 105 4.46 -11.02 -13.13
C SER A 105 5.51 -10.09 -12.53
N THR A 106 6.13 -9.17 -13.25
CA THR A 106 7.17 -8.28 -12.67
C THR A 106 6.61 -7.11 -11.83
N GLY A 107 5.35 -7.18 -11.38
CA GLY A 107 4.70 -6.15 -10.57
C GLY A 107 5.32 -6.03 -9.17
N LYS A 108 5.50 -4.80 -8.69
CA LYS A 108 6.20 -4.52 -7.43
C LYS A 108 5.37 -3.63 -6.51
N VAL A 109 5.39 -3.94 -5.23
CA VAL A 109 4.77 -3.10 -4.19
C VAL A 109 5.76 -2.86 -3.08
N HIS A 110 5.84 -1.62 -2.61
CA HIS A 110 6.47 -1.28 -1.35
C HIS A 110 5.42 -0.71 -0.39
N SER A 111 5.22 -1.41 0.72
CA SER A 111 4.44 -0.96 1.85
C SER A 111 5.38 -0.58 2.98
N TYR A 112 5.34 0.66 3.39
CA TYR A 112 6.14 1.21 4.50
C TYR A 112 5.36 2.34 5.16
N ILE A 113 5.87 2.87 6.27
CA ILE A 113 5.26 4.03 6.91
C ILE A 113 6.25 5.18 6.88
N ASN A 114 5.82 6.29 6.31
CA ASN A 114 6.62 7.50 6.24
C ASN A 114 6.99 7.99 7.66
N TYR A 115 8.22 8.48 7.82
CA TYR A 115 8.77 8.98 9.09
C TYR A 115 7.82 9.94 9.79
N ASP A 116 7.23 10.91 9.08
CA ASP A 116 6.38 11.89 9.74
C ASP A 116 5.17 11.25 10.42
N ILE A 117 4.56 10.27 9.77
CA ILE A 117 3.35 9.61 10.29
C ILE A 117 3.70 8.77 11.52
N GLY A 118 4.82 8.04 11.46
CA GLY A 118 5.16 7.07 12.50
C GLY A 118 5.97 7.65 13.68
N GLN A 119 6.76 8.70 13.46
CA GLN A 119 7.67 9.26 14.47
C GLN A 119 7.31 10.70 14.87
N SER A 120 6.97 11.58 13.92
CA SER A 120 6.68 13.00 14.22
C SER A 120 5.29 13.20 14.86
N TYR A 121 4.33 12.31 14.55
CA TYR A 121 2.93 12.46 14.96
C TYR A 121 2.32 11.20 15.63
N PRO A 122 2.97 10.60 16.63
CA PRO A 122 2.54 9.33 17.24
C PRO A 122 1.24 9.43 18.05
N SER A 123 0.79 10.64 18.39
CA SER A 123 -0.42 10.89 19.19
C SER A 123 -1.74 10.71 18.43
N TYR A 124 -1.71 10.46 17.11
CA TYR A 124 -2.89 10.50 16.23
C TYR A 124 -3.35 9.12 15.72
N GLY A 125 -2.76 8.04 16.24
CA GLY A 125 -3.16 6.67 15.97
C GLY A 125 -2.21 5.70 16.65
N THR A 126 -2.62 4.45 16.82
CA THR A 126 -1.68 3.45 17.36
C THR A 126 -0.73 2.97 16.25
N ARG A 127 0.37 2.32 16.63
CA ARG A 127 1.27 1.67 15.65
C ARG A 127 0.53 0.64 14.79
N ALA A 128 -0.26 -0.21 15.45
CA ALA A 128 -1.05 -1.29 14.83
C ALA A 128 -1.95 -0.79 13.69
N ASP A 129 -2.38 0.43 13.89
CA ASP A 129 -3.28 1.17 13.08
C ASP A 129 -2.62 1.51 11.73
N LEU A 130 -1.31 1.75 11.69
CA LEU A 130 -0.54 2.12 10.51
C LEU A 130 -0.06 0.90 9.72
N ASP A 131 -0.06 -0.28 10.33
CA ASP A 131 0.36 -1.53 9.68
C ASP A 131 -0.50 -1.86 8.46
N THR A 132 0.04 -2.72 7.59
CA THR A 132 -0.79 -3.36 6.56
C THR A 132 -1.76 -4.34 7.24
N ARG A 133 -3.07 -4.13 7.03
CA ARG A 133 -4.15 -4.90 7.64
C ARG A 133 -5.02 -5.54 6.55
N VAL A 134 -5.20 -6.85 6.63
CA VAL A 134 -5.91 -7.65 5.61
C VAL A 134 -7.04 -8.44 6.27
N GLY A 135 -8.28 -8.20 5.85
CA GLY A 135 -9.47 -8.84 6.42
C GLY A 135 -9.74 -8.36 7.84
N VAL A 136 -10.28 -7.15 7.97
CA VAL A 136 -10.57 -6.52 9.26
C VAL A 136 -12.03 -6.09 9.35
N ASP A 137 -12.50 -6.00 10.59
CA ASP A 137 -13.83 -5.51 10.98
C ASP A 137 -14.97 -6.27 10.26
N GLY A 138 -14.82 -7.59 10.16
CA GLY A 138 -15.74 -8.50 9.49
C GLY A 138 -15.60 -8.54 7.96
N GLY A 139 -14.63 -7.83 7.37
CA GLY A 139 -14.34 -7.83 5.95
C GLY A 139 -13.51 -9.03 5.47
N VAL A 140 -13.51 -9.23 4.15
CA VAL A 140 -12.69 -10.24 3.46
C VAL A 140 -11.58 -9.54 2.69
N GLY A 141 -10.32 -9.79 3.04
CA GLY A 141 -9.17 -9.21 2.39
C GLY A 141 -8.22 -10.26 1.82
N SER A 142 -7.66 -10.01 0.65
CA SER A 142 -6.63 -10.86 0.06
C SER A 142 -5.47 -10.06 -0.53
N ILE A 143 -4.28 -10.62 -0.36
CA ILE A 143 -3.07 -10.23 -1.09
C ILE A 143 -2.58 -11.44 -1.87
N THR A 144 -2.32 -11.26 -3.16
CA THR A 144 -1.69 -12.27 -4.01
C THR A 144 -0.38 -11.74 -4.56
N VAL A 145 0.70 -12.51 -4.41
CA VAL A 145 1.99 -12.26 -5.06
C VAL A 145 2.31 -13.47 -5.94
N SER A 146 2.14 -13.32 -7.25
CA SER A 146 2.26 -14.43 -8.20
C SER A 146 3.03 -14.04 -9.46
N GLY A 147 3.89 -14.92 -9.92
CA GLY A 147 4.63 -14.77 -11.16
C GLY A 147 6.10 -14.36 -10.96
N ALA A 148 6.93 -14.78 -11.90
CA ALA A 148 8.35 -14.49 -11.88
C ALA A 148 8.61 -12.98 -11.85
N GLY A 149 9.31 -12.52 -10.80
CA GLY A 149 9.62 -11.11 -10.59
C GLY A 149 8.58 -10.32 -9.81
N ALA A 150 7.49 -10.96 -9.37
CA ALA A 150 6.48 -10.32 -8.51
C ALA A 150 7.07 -10.18 -7.12
N VAL A 151 7.14 -8.96 -6.61
CA VAL A 151 7.72 -8.73 -5.28
C VAL A 151 6.91 -7.75 -4.46
N TRP A 152 6.59 -8.18 -3.24
CA TRP A 152 6.11 -7.30 -2.19
C TRP A 152 7.18 -7.06 -1.14
N TYR A 153 7.50 -5.79 -0.90
CA TYR A 153 8.31 -5.35 0.22
C TYR A 153 7.38 -4.77 1.29
N GLN A 154 7.31 -5.43 2.44
CA GLN A 154 6.63 -4.93 3.62
C GLN A 154 7.68 -4.54 4.66
N SER A 155 7.78 -3.24 4.91
CA SER A 155 8.71 -2.65 5.87
C SER A 155 7.96 -1.79 6.89
N GLY A 156 8.67 -1.34 7.92
CA GLY A 156 8.10 -0.61 9.03
C GLY A 156 8.07 0.91 8.84
N ILE A 157 8.16 1.67 9.94
CA ILE A 157 8.32 3.12 9.92
C ILE A 157 9.76 3.44 9.57
N LEU A 158 9.94 4.39 8.64
CA LEU A 158 11.25 4.93 8.31
C LEU A 158 11.89 5.64 9.50
N ASP A 159 13.20 5.50 9.67
CA ASP A 159 13.98 6.16 10.72
C ASP A 159 14.20 7.66 10.45
N SER A 160 14.11 8.09 9.20
CA SER A 160 14.27 9.46 8.74
C SER A 160 13.42 9.74 7.49
N TYR A 161 13.38 11.01 7.06
CA TYR A 161 12.72 11.43 5.82
C TYR A 161 13.40 10.81 4.60
N LEU A 162 12.59 10.34 3.64
CA LEU A 162 13.06 10.14 2.26
C LEU A 162 13.17 11.51 1.59
N GLY A 163 14.27 12.22 1.88
CA GLY A 163 14.58 13.54 1.35
C GLY A 163 15.42 13.48 0.07
N SER A 164 15.58 14.63 -0.59
CA SER A 164 16.48 14.80 -1.73
C SER A 164 17.94 14.87 -1.23
N GLY A 165 18.58 13.72 -1.14
CA GLY A 165 19.99 13.56 -0.75
C GLY A 165 20.43 12.10 -0.88
N SER A 166 21.72 11.84 -1.08
CA SER A 166 22.27 10.47 -1.12
C SER A 166 22.32 9.89 0.29
N GLU A 167 21.16 9.64 0.87
CA GLU A 167 21.02 9.09 2.21
C GLU A 167 20.47 7.67 2.15
N THR A 168 21.05 6.83 2.98
CA THR A 168 20.56 5.50 3.27
C THR A 168 19.58 5.62 4.43
N VAL A 169 18.29 5.48 4.15
CA VAL A 169 17.22 5.52 5.15
C VAL A 169 16.85 4.09 5.51
N THR A 170 16.77 3.76 6.80
CA THR A 170 16.32 2.43 7.24
C THR A 170 14.90 2.47 7.77
N SER A 171 14.29 1.31 7.97
CA SER A 171 13.02 1.20 8.69
C SER A 171 13.17 0.38 9.95
N ASP A 172 12.27 0.58 10.91
CA ASP A 172 12.02 -0.44 11.93
C ASP A 172 11.40 -1.71 11.29
N ALA A 173 11.23 -2.75 12.10
CA ALA A 173 10.66 -4.01 11.64
C ALA A 173 9.17 -3.86 11.33
N ALA A 174 8.74 -4.37 10.18
CA ALA A 174 7.34 -4.36 9.80
C ALA A 174 6.48 -5.31 10.65
N THR A 175 5.20 -4.98 10.76
CA THR A 175 4.14 -5.91 11.16
C THR A 175 3.12 -6.04 10.03
N LEU A 176 2.70 -7.28 9.75
CA LEU A 176 1.62 -7.61 8.82
C LEU A 176 0.49 -8.29 9.58
N ARG A 177 -0.72 -7.74 9.50
CA ARG A 177 -1.91 -8.24 10.21
C ARG A 177 -2.87 -8.87 9.22
N ILE A 178 -3.14 -10.17 9.38
CA ILE A 178 -4.02 -10.93 8.49
C ILE A 178 -5.11 -11.59 9.33
N GLY A 179 -6.37 -11.31 9.00
CA GLY A 179 -7.54 -11.90 9.65
C GLY A 179 -7.69 -11.51 11.12
N GLU A 180 -7.29 -10.29 11.50
CA GLU A 180 -7.32 -9.84 12.91
C GLU A 180 -8.75 -9.82 13.48
N SER A 181 -9.72 -9.35 12.69
CA SER A 181 -11.14 -9.27 13.05
C SER A 181 -12.07 -9.61 11.87
N GLY A 182 -11.54 -10.24 10.83
CA GLY A 182 -12.24 -10.64 9.60
C GLY A 182 -11.57 -11.87 8.96
N THR A 183 -11.73 -12.04 7.65
CA THR A 183 -11.05 -13.10 6.89
C THR A 183 -9.95 -12.49 6.04
N GLY A 184 -8.70 -12.77 6.38
CA GLY A 184 -7.54 -12.30 5.62
C GLY A 184 -6.79 -13.46 4.95
N GLN A 185 -6.25 -13.22 3.76
CA GLN A 185 -5.39 -14.18 3.07
C GLN A 185 -4.15 -13.49 2.48
N LEU A 186 -3.00 -14.16 2.59
CA LEU A 186 -1.82 -13.89 1.76
C LEU A 186 -1.51 -15.16 0.95
N THR A 187 -1.46 -15.01 -0.37
CA THR A 187 -1.08 -16.07 -1.31
C THR A 187 0.24 -15.71 -1.96
N ILE A 188 1.20 -16.63 -1.93
CA ILE A 188 2.47 -16.54 -2.64
C ILE A 188 2.52 -17.73 -3.60
N ALA A 189 2.65 -17.47 -4.90
CA ALA A 189 2.59 -18.51 -5.94
C ALA A 189 3.55 -18.19 -7.09
N GLU A 190 3.84 -19.19 -7.94
CA GLU A 190 4.52 -18.99 -9.24
C GLU A 190 5.79 -18.11 -9.17
N ASP A 191 6.69 -18.39 -8.22
CA ASP A 191 7.94 -17.64 -7.98
C ASP A 191 7.78 -16.19 -7.47
N GLY A 192 6.56 -15.82 -7.05
CA GLY A 192 6.31 -14.58 -6.33
C GLY A 192 7.06 -14.52 -5.00
N VAL A 193 7.46 -13.31 -4.59
CA VAL A 193 8.30 -13.11 -3.40
C VAL A 193 7.69 -12.08 -2.47
N VAL A 194 7.60 -12.43 -1.19
CA VAL A 194 7.26 -11.49 -0.12
C VAL A 194 8.48 -11.31 0.78
N ARG A 195 8.85 -10.06 1.03
CA ARG A 195 9.94 -9.67 1.94
C ARG A 195 9.36 -8.84 3.07
N ILE A 196 9.40 -9.37 4.29
CA ILE A 196 8.88 -8.71 5.50
C ILE A 196 10.05 -8.50 6.46
N GLY A 197 10.21 -7.29 6.97
CA GLY A 197 11.26 -7.00 7.95
C GLY A 197 11.61 -5.52 7.99
N THR A 198 12.91 -5.23 8.15
CA THR A 198 13.46 -3.90 7.92
C THR A 198 13.78 -3.72 6.44
N ALA A 199 13.76 -2.48 5.97
CA ALA A 199 14.23 -2.12 4.65
C ALA A 199 15.29 -1.04 4.71
N THR A 200 16.15 -1.03 3.70
CA THR A 200 17.12 0.03 3.44
C THR A 200 16.73 0.67 2.12
N PHE A 201 16.46 1.96 2.16
CA PHE A 201 16.09 2.76 1.02
C PHE A 201 17.29 3.62 0.64
N ASN A 202 17.73 3.49 -0.61
CA ASN A 202 18.66 4.44 -1.19
C ASN A 202 17.85 5.49 -1.93
N SER A 203 17.93 6.73 -1.46
CA SER A 203 17.56 7.88 -2.27
C SER A 203 18.66 8.10 -3.32
N GLU A 204 18.52 7.44 -4.47
CA GLU A 204 19.35 7.67 -5.65
C GLU A 204 18.49 8.40 -6.70
N TYR A 205 18.97 9.57 -7.15
CA TYR A 205 18.50 10.23 -8.37
C TYR A 205 19.18 9.61 -9.58
#